data_AF-A0A225NMC0-F1
#
_entry.id   AF-A0A225NMC0-F1
#
_cell.length_a   1.000
_cell.length_b   1.000
_cell.length_c   1.000
_cell.angle_alpha   90.00
_cell.angle_beta   90.00
_cell.angle_gamma   90.00
#
_symmetry.space_group_name_H-M   'P 1'
#
loop_
_entity.id
_entity.type
_entity.pdbx_description
1 polymer ?
#
loop_
_entity_poly.entity_id
_entity_poly.type
_entity_poly.pdbx_seq_one_letter_code
_entity_poly.pdbx_strand_id
1 'polypeptide(L)'
;MPLSRMRFRGALILGLSGFTLAACEVQQNATTVGPGGVTEIQVTSGLNCYDNKCFKYDPSNGTISVTGRRDVAPPPGVSLASGSITPSEFSATFQKGMMAQTLGQRND
;
A
#
# COMPACT_ATOMS: atom_id res chain seq x y z
N MET A 1 43.68 32.92 10.61
CA MET A 1 44.15 33.41 9.29
C MET A 1 45.38 32.58 8.93
N PRO A 2 45.49 31.95 7.73
CA PRO A 2 45.23 32.46 6.37
C PRO A 2 44.09 31.70 5.65
N LEU A 3 43.22 32.37 4.90
CA LEU A 3 43.32 32.91 3.53
C LEU A 3 42.88 31.91 2.43
N SER A 4 41.57 31.93 2.20
CA SER A 4 40.84 31.89 0.92
C SER A 4 41.58 31.41 -0.35
N ARG A 5 41.00 30.40 -1.02
CA ARG A 5 41.04 30.29 -2.48
C ARG A 5 39.64 30.00 -3.03
N MET A 6 39.04 31.08 -3.52
CA MET A 6 37.86 31.10 -4.37
C MET A 6 38.28 30.71 -5.80
N ARG A 7 37.57 29.79 -6.44
CA ARG A 7 37.55 29.65 -7.90
C ARG A 7 36.11 29.52 -8.40
N PHE A 8 35.65 30.62 -8.97
CA PHE A 8 34.53 30.72 -9.90
C PHE A 8 34.81 29.87 -11.16
N ARG A 9 33.79 29.19 -11.70
CA ARG A 9 33.37 29.20 -13.12
C ARG A 9 32.45 28.01 -13.46
N GLY A 10 31.33 28.31 -14.14
CA GLY A 10 30.47 27.32 -14.81
C GLY A 10 29.00 27.61 -14.54
N ALA A 11 28.40 28.60 -15.20
CA ALA A 11 27.67 28.42 -16.47
C ALA A 11 26.23 27.93 -16.25
N LEU A 12 25.32 28.91 -16.28
CA LEU A 12 23.96 28.88 -16.82
C LEU A 12 23.53 27.56 -17.49
N ILE A 13 22.55 26.86 -16.91
CA ILE A 13 21.65 26.00 -17.70
C ILE A 13 20.22 26.43 -17.42
N LEU A 14 19.58 26.83 -18.51
CA LEU A 14 18.19 27.20 -18.64
C LEU A 14 17.26 26.14 -18.08
N GLY A 15 16.12 26.60 -17.57
CA GLY A 15 15.06 25.75 -17.06
C GLY A 15 14.64 24.66 -18.03
N LEU A 16 14.39 23.49 -17.47
CA LEU A 16 13.26 22.69 -17.89
C LEU A 16 12.31 22.66 -16.70
N SER A 17 11.20 23.38 -16.83
CA SER A 17 9.98 23.10 -16.11
C SER A 17 9.54 21.68 -16.49
N GLY A 18 10.09 20.70 -15.78
CA GLY A 18 9.62 19.33 -15.85
C GLY A 18 8.24 19.28 -15.23
N PHE A 19 7.21 19.16 -16.06
CA PHE A 19 5.92 18.67 -15.61
C PHE A 19 6.17 17.25 -15.09
N THR A 20 6.31 17.10 -13.77
CA THR A 20 6.25 15.79 -13.13
C THR A 20 4.81 15.32 -13.32
N LEU A 21 4.61 14.40 -14.26
CA LEU A 21 3.45 13.53 -14.24
C LEU A 21 3.53 12.80 -12.90
N ALA A 22 2.75 13.25 -11.93
CA ALA A 22 2.50 12.48 -10.71
C ALA A 22 1.76 11.21 -11.15
N ALA A 23 2.52 10.21 -11.62
CA ALA A 23 2.04 8.85 -11.59
C ALA A 23 1.77 8.58 -10.11
N CYS A 24 0.52 8.33 -9.73
CA CYS A 24 0.21 7.82 -8.41
C CYS A 24 0.87 6.43 -8.30
N GLU A 25 2.15 6.41 -7.94
CA GLU A 25 2.82 5.18 -7.52
C GLU A 25 2.10 4.74 -6.25
N VAL A 26 1.28 3.71 -6.39
CA VAL A 26 0.58 3.08 -5.28
C VAL A 26 1.65 2.42 -4.42
N GLN A 27 1.94 3.03 -3.28
CA GLN A 27 2.93 2.54 -2.32
C GLN A 27 2.64 1.08 -1.97
N GLN A 28 3.56 0.19 -2.34
CA GLN A 28 3.49 -1.21 -1.99
C GLN A 28 3.83 -1.40 -0.51
N ASN A 29 3.17 -2.35 0.14
CA ASN A 29 3.48 -2.72 1.50
C ASN A 29 4.86 -3.33 1.60
N ALA A 30 5.54 -3.01 2.70
CA ALA A 30 6.83 -3.61 3.01
C ALA A 30 6.69 -5.13 3.13
N THR A 31 7.70 -5.84 2.65
CA THR A 31 7.81 -7.29 2.84
C THR A 31 8.98 -7.60 3.74
N THR A 32 8.83 -8.64 4.55
CA THR A 32 9.86 -9.14 5.47
C THR A 32 9.97 -10.65 5.32
N VAL A 33 11.10 -11.20 5.77
CA VAL A 33 11.23 -12.65 5.93
C VAL A 33 10.67 -13.01 7.30
N GLY A 34 9.53 -13.70 7.31
CA GLY A 34 8.88 -14.22 8.49
C GLY A 34 9.51 -15.51 9.01
N PRO A 35 8.91 -16.11 10.05
CA PRO A 35 9.34 -17.38 10.61
C PRO A 35 9.42 -18.48 9.54
N GLY A 36 10.48 -19.28 9.57
CA GLY A 36 10.67 -20.37 8.60
C GLY A 36 11.10 -19.92 7.20
N GLY A 37 11.47 -18.64 7.00
CA GLY A 37 11.95 -18.15 5.72
C GLY A 37 10.86 -17.75 4.73
N VAL A 38 9.60 -17.70 5.18
CA VAL A 38 8.45 -17.35 4.36
C VAL A 38 8.37 -15.84 4.20
N THR A 39 8.09 -15.35 2.99
CA THR A 39 7.82 -13.92 2.79
C THR A 39 6.51 -13.54 3.48
N GLU A 40 6.54 -12.46 4.25
CA GLU A 40 5.38 -11.86 4.86
C GLU A 40 5.22 -10.42 4.38
N ILE A 41 3.97 -9.99 4.23
CA ILE A 41 3.56 -8.65 3.84
C ILE A 41 3.11 -7.96 5.11
N GLN A 42 3.74 -6.83 5.44
CA GLN A 42 3.33 -6.00 6.57
C GLN A 42 1.97 -5.40 6.28
N VAL A 43 1.03 -5.46 7.22
CA VAL A 43 -0.33 -4.90 7.10
C VAL A 43 -0.52 -3.87 8.19
N THR A 44 -0.96 -2.67 7.80
CA THR A 44 -1.23 -1.56 8.71
C THR A 44 -2.67 -1.09 8.61
N SER A 45 -3.10 -0.26 9.56
CA SER A 45 -4.36 0.48 9.42
C SER A 45 -4.33 1.32 8.15
N GLY A 46 -5.46 1.39 7.43
CA GLY A 46 -5.58 2.14 6.18
C GLY A 46 -5.29 1.29 4.94
N LEU A 47 -4.78 1.93 3.88
CA LEU A 47 -4.57 1.30 2.58
C LEU A 47 -3.37 0.35 2.60
N ASN A 48 -3.58 -0.87 2.14
CA ASN A 48 -2.55 -1.89 1.99
C ASN A 48 -2.56 -2.39 0.55
N CYS A 49 -1.40 -2.42 -0.10
CA CYS A 49 -1.23 -2.79 -1.49
C CYS A 49 -0.06 -3.77 -1.67
N TYR A 50 -0.29 -4.86 -2.38
CA TYR A 50 0.72 -5.83 -2.76
C TYR A 50 0.33 -6.48 -4.08
N ASP A 51 1.27 -6.59 -5.01
CA ASP A 51 1.08 -7.26 -6.32
C ASP A 51 -0.18 -6.76 -7.07
N ASN A 52 -0.30 -5.44 -7.19
CA ASN A 52 -1.43 -4.75 -7.83
C ASN A 52 -2.81 -5.02 -7.20
N LYS A 53 -2.85 -5.54 -5.96
CA LYS A 53 -4.08 -5.74 -5.18
C LYS A 53 -4.05 -4.79 -4.01
N CYS A 54 -5.16 -4.08 -3.79
CA CYS A 54 -5.26 -3.10 -2.71
C CYS A 54 -6.57 -3.27 -1.95
N PHE A 55 -6.49 -3.24 -0.62
CA PHE A 55 -7.64 -3.13 0.27
C PHE A 55 -7.31 -2.19 1.42
N LYS A 56 -8.32 -1.54 1.99
CA LYS A 56 -8.19 -0.80 3.25
C LYS A 56 -8.49 -1.73 4.41
N TYR A 57 -7.73 -1.64 5.49
CA TYR A 57 -7.98 -2.35 6.74
C TYR A 57 -8.38 -1.36 7.83
N ASP A 58 -9.51 -1.60 8.48
CA ASP A 58 -9.94 -0.89 9.68
C ASP A 58 -9.77 -1.82 10.90
N PRO A 59 -8.72 -1.63 11.72
CA PRO A 59 -8.49 -2.45 12.90
C PRO A 59 -9.54 -2.23 14.00
N SER A 60 -10.30 -1.13 13.98
CA SER A 60 -11.33 -0.84 14.98
C SER A 60 -12.52 -1.78 14.82
N ASN A 61 -12.87 -2.09 13.58
CA ASN A 61 -13.97 -3.00 13.23
C ASN A 61 -13.48 -4.40 12.83
N GLY A 62 -12.17 -4.58 12.61
CA GLY A 62 -11.59 -5.82 12.12
C GLY A 62 -12.03 -6.15 10.69
N THR A 63 -12.36 -5.12 9.88
CA THR A 63 -12.90 -5.27 8.53
C THR A 63 -11.91 -4.79 7.49
N ILE A 64 -12.07 -5.31 6.27
CA ILE A 64 -11.42 -4.80 5.08
C ILE A 64 -12.45 -4.22 4.12
N SER A 65 -12.02 -3.25 3.31
CA SER A 65 -12.81 -2.70 2.22
C SER A 65 -12.00 -2.60 0.94
N VAL A 66 -12.67 -2.85 -0.18
CA VAL A 66 -12.13 -2.63 -1.52
C VAL A 66 -12.97 -1.54 -2.17
N THR A 67 -12.35 -0.70 -2.99
CA THR A 67 -13.04 0.43 -3.64
C THR A 67 -14.33 -0.03 -4.33
N GLY A 68 -15.44 0.64 -4.00
CA GLY A 68 -16.76 0.33 -4.55
C GLY A 68 -17.47 -0.88 -3.91
N ARG A 69 -16.90 -1.48 -2.87
CA ARG A 69 -17.45 -2.66 -2.16
C ARG A 69 -17.75 -2.33 -0.71
N ARG A 70 -18.72 -3.04 -0.13
CA ARG A 70 -19.00 -2.99 1.31
C ARG A 70 -17.87 -3.63 2.11
N ASP A 71 -17.72 -3.16 3.34
CA ASP A 71 -16.77 -3.70 4.30
C ASP A 71 -17.13 -5.16 4.67
N VAL A 72 -16.11 -6.00 4.78
CA VAL A 72 -16.24 -7.41 5.16
C VAL A 72 -15.13 -7.84 6.09
N ALA A 73 -15.37 -8.88 6.89
CA ALA A 73 -14.31 -9.50 7.69
C ALA A 73 -13.29 -10.22 6.78
N PRO A 74 -12.01 -10.32 7.19
CA PRO A 74 -11.00 -11.17 6.54
C PRO A 74 -11.44 -12.64 6.41
N PRO A 75 -10.81 -13.45 5.53
CA PRO A 75 -11.07 -14.88 5.44
C PRO A 75 -10.87 -15.59 6.79
N PRO A 76 -11.63 -16.67 7.09
CA PRO A 76 -11.41 -17.45 8.31
C PRO A 76 -9.95 -17.90 8.43
N GLY A 77 -9.38 -17.79 9.63
CA GLY A 77 -7.99 -18.14 9.89
C GLY A 77 -6.97 -17.04 9.57
N VAL A 78 -7.35 -15.97 8.87
CA VAL A 78 -6.46 -14.83 8.58
C VAL A 78 -6.67 -13.74 9.62
N SER A 79 -5.62 -13.42 10.39
CA SER A 79 -5.63 -12.32 11.35
C SER A 79 -4.76 -11.17 10.84
N LEU A 80 -5.39 -10.06 10.46
CA LEU A 80 -4.69 -8.84 10.05
C LEU A 80 -4.13 -8.04 11.24
N ALA A 81 -4.67 -8.29 12.44
CA ALA A 81 -4.22 -7.65 13.67
C ALA A 81 -2.81 -8.13 14.12
N SER A 82 -2.31 -9.22 13.54
CA SER A 82 -0.94 -9.71 13.75
C SER A 82 0.13 -8.74 13.20
N GLY A 83 -0.25 -7.86 12.26
CA GLY A 83 0.64 -6.91 11.61
C GLY A 83 1.34 -7.45 10.36
N SER A 84 1.32 -8.76 10.10
CA SER A 84 1.86 -9.34 8.87
C SER A 84 1.10 -10.59 8.42
N ILE A 85 1.02 -10.81 7.10
CA ILE A 85 0.37 -11.98 6.51
C ILE A 85 1.17 -12.49 5.31
N THR A 86 0.98 -13.75 4.93
CA THR A 86 1.59 -14.32 3.73
C THR A 86 0.99 -13.74 2.44
N PRO A 87 1.70 -13.80 1.30
CA PRO A 87 1.15 -13.46 -0.01
C PRO A 87 -0.16 -14.16 -0.36
N SER A 88 -0.30 -15.43 0.02
CA SER A 88 -1.54 -16.20 -0.17
C SER A 88 -2.70 -15.63 0.63
N GLU A 89 -2.49 -15.28 1.90
CA GLU A 89 -3.51 -14.69 2.75
C GLU A 89 -3.90 -13.28 2.28
N PHE A 90 -2.93 -12.49 1.81
CA PHE A 90 -3.19 -11.18 1.22
C PHE A 90 -4.10 -11.30 -0.01
N SER A 91 -3.78 -12.23 -0.93
CA SER A 91 -4.59 -12.47 -2.12
C SER A 91 -6.00 -12.96 -1.75
N ALA A 92 -6.13 -13.89 -0.80
CA ALA A 92 -7.42 -14.38 -0.33
C ALA A 92 -8.26 -13.26 0.32
N THR A 93 -7.62 -12.38 1.09
CA THR A 93 -8.27 -11.24 1.73
C THR A 93 -8.81 -10.25 0.70
N PHE A 94 -8.00 -9.90 -0.30
CA PHE A 94 -8.44 -9.06 -1.41
C PHE A 94 -9.61 -9.69 -2.18
N GLN A 95 -9.52 -10.98 -2.53
CA GLN A 95 -10.59 -11.70 -3.24
C GLN A 95 -11.90 -11.69 -2.45
N LYS A 96 -11.84 -11.90 -1.13
CA LYS A 96 -13.02 -11.81 -0.27
C LYS A 96 -13.64 -10.40 -0.29
N GLY A 97 -12.83 -9.36 -0.25
CA GLY A 97 -13.30 -7.97 -0.41
C GLY A 97 -13.95 -7.71 -1.77
N MET A 98 -13.40 -8.27 -2.85
CA MET A 98 -13.98 -8.17 -4.20
C MET A 98 -15.32 -8.91 -4.33
N MET A 99 -15.55 -9.97 -3.55
CA MET A 99 -16.82 -10.70 -3.50
C MET A 99 -17.89 -10.01 -2.64
N ALA A 100 -17.53 -8.98 -1.87
CA ALA A 100 -18.48 -8.23 -1.09
C ALA A 100 -19.50 -7.50 -1.99
N GLN A 101 -20.65 -7.18 -1.42
CA GLN A 101 -21.71 -6.46 -2.13
C GLN A 101 -21.20 -5.10 -2.62
N THR A 102 -21.60 -4.71 -3.83
CA THR A 102 -21.27 -3.40 -4.39
C THR A 102 -22.01 -2.30 -3.63
N LEU A 103 -21.33 -1.20 -3.35
CA LEU A 103 -21.96 0.00 -2.79
C LEU A 103 -23.01 0.54 -3.77
N GLY A 104 -24.20 0.86 -3.28
CA GLY A 104 -25.29 1.40 -4.11
C GLY A 104 -26.21 0.35 -4.75
N GLN A 105 -25.92 -0.95 -4.65
CA GLN A 105 -26.93 -1.97 -4.92
C GLN A 105 -27.88 -2.07 -3.72
N ARG A 106 -29.07 -1.47 -3.85
CA ARG A 106 -30.24 -1.81 -3.03
C ARG A 106 -30.89 -3.04 -3.64
N ASN A 107 -30.99 -4.12 -2.86
CA ASN A 107 -31.99 -5.15 -3.12
C ASN A 107 -33.26 -4.62 -2.46
N ASP A 108 -34.05 -3.86 -3.21
CA ASP A 108 -35.43 -3.53 -2.82
C ASP A 108 -36.33 -4.77 -2.92
#